data_AF-A0A0R2LCJ9-F1
#
_entry.id   AF-A0A0R2LCJ9-F1
#
_cell.length_a   1.000
_cell.length_b   1.000
_cell.length_c   1.000
_cell.angle_alpha   90.00
_cell.angle_beta   90.00
_cell.angle_gamma   90.00
#
_symmetry.space_group_name_H-M   'P 1'
#
loop_
_entity.id
_entity.type
_entity.pdbx_description
1 polymer ?
#
loop_
_entity_poly.entity_id
_entity_poly.type
_entity_poly.pdbx_seq_one_letter_code
_entity_poly.pdbx_strand_id
1 'polypeptide(L)'
;MADEKTWTIKQRFVHNRNIISKAFTTLVLALFMWRGKFQELQGVPAQSHYYVVRHAFDSGLLELIITLALFGLYVAFSKRHMVKGKIIFLVTGVGIWMAYFALFAYRDYLLSQMFTMQTALVFAVAVSFWIDILAGDF
;
A
#
# COMPACT_ATOMS: atom_id res chain seq x y z
N MET A 1 -27.58 -5.99 22.19
CA MET A 1 -26.23 -5.61 21.71
C MET A 1 -25.25 -6.46 22.48
N ALA A 2 -24.71 -7.50 21.85
CA ALA A 2 -23.78 -8.41 22.52
C ALA A 2 -22.50 -7.66 22.88
N ASP A 3 -22.02 -7.86 24.10
CA ASP A 3 -20.84 -7.26 24.69
C ASP A 3 -19.60 -7.61 23.84
N GLU A 4 -19.19 -6.71 22.95
CA GLU A 4 -17.98 -6.88 22.12
C GLU A 4 -16.76 -6.87 23.03
N LYS A 5 -16.36 -8.07 23.44
CA LYS A 5 -15.23 -8.34 24.35
C LYS A 5 -13.99 -7.54 23.93
N THR A 6 -13.63 -6.54 24.72
CA THR A 6 -12.45 -5.70 24.44
C THR A 6 -11.18 -6.54 24.52
N TRP A 7 -10.35 -6.49 23.48
CA TRP A 7 -9.13 -7.27 23.42
C TRP A 7 -8.01 -6.64 24.23
N THR A 8 -7.21 -7.48 24.89
CA THR A 8 -5.94 -7.04 25.51
C THR A 8 -4.90 -6.70 24.45
N ILE A 9 -3.86 -5.93 24.80
CA ILE A 9 -2.78 -5.54 23.86
C ILE A 9 -2.11 -6.77 23.25
N LYS A 10 -1.81 -7.80 24.07
CA LYS A 10 -1.22 -9.06 23.61
C LYS A 10 -2.11 -9.78 22.59
N GLN A 11 -3.42 -9.83 22.84
CA GLN A 11 -4.37 -10.46 21.90
C GLN A 11 -4.42 -9.74 20.56
N ARG A 12 -4.44 -8.40 20.57
CA ARG A 12 -4.41 -7.58 19.34
C ARG A 12 -3.16 -7.84 18.52
N PHE A 13 -1.99 -7.88 19.16
CA PHE A 13 -0.73 -8.12 18.45
C PHE A 13 -0.69 -9.50 17.80
N VAL A 14 -1.07 -10.55 18.53
CA VAL A 14 -1.03 -11.93 18.02
C VAL A 14 -2.05 -12.16 16.91
N HIS A 15 -3.29 -11.68 17.07
CA HIS A 15 -4.37 -11.90 16.10
C HIS A 15 -4.31 -10.97 14.89
N ASN A 16 -3.57 -9.86 14.97
CA ASN A 16 -3.47 -8.89 13.87
C ASN A 16 -2.05 -8.82 13.31
N ARG A 17 -1.16 -9.77 13.62
CA ARG A 17 0.26 -9.74 13.22
C ARG A 17 0.45 -9.56 11.71
N ASN A 18 -0.39 -10.18 10.89
CA ASN A 18 -0.30 -10.08 9.43
C ASN A 18 -0.69 -8.68 8.95
N ILE A 19 -1.79 -8.14 9.48
CA ILE A 19 -2.24 -6.76 9.20
C ILE A 19 -1.17 -5.75 9.64
N ILE A 20 -0.59 -5.93 10.83
CA ILE A 20 0.49 -5.06 11.35
C ILE A 20 1.70 -5.12 10.42
N SER A 21 2.15 -6.32 10.07
CA SER A 21 3.29 -6.53 9.18
C SER A 21 3.06 -5.84 7.83
N LYS A 22 1.91 -6.09 7.19
CA LYS A 22 1.57 -5.44 5.91
C LYS A 22 1.47 -3.94 6.02
N ALA A 23 0.78 -3.43 7.03
CA ALA A 23 0.61 -2.00 7.21
C ALA A 23 1.98 -1.32 7.39
N PHE A 24 2.88 -1.92 8.17
CA PHE A 24 4.23 -1.43 8.37
C PHE A 24 5.07 -1.50 7.08
N THR A 25 5.09 -2.64 6.38
CA THR A 25 5.80 -2.78 5.10
C THR A 25 5.27 -1.80 4.05
N THR A 26 3.95 -1.63 3.96
CA THR A 26 3.28 -0.66 3.08
C THR A 26 3.74 0.77 3.39
N LEU A 27 3.80 1.14 4.68
CA LEU A 27 4.25 2.46 5.10
C LEU A 27 5.73 2.70 4.76
N VAL A 28 6.61 1.74 5.07
CA VAL A 28 8.06 1.86 4.80
C VAL A 28 8.32 2.00 3.30
N LEU A 29 7.67 1.19 2.48
CA LEU A 29 7.78 1.28 1.03
C LEU A 29 7.25 2.61 0.50
N ALA A 30 6.09 3.07 0.99
CA ALA A 30 5.55 4.36 0.59
C ALA A 30 6.50 5.51 0.92
N LEU A 31 7.09 5.53 2.11
CA LEU A 31 8.07 6.55 2.51
C LEU A 31 9.35 6.50 1.64
N PHE A 32 9.82 5.28 1.31
CA PHE A 32 10.98 5.12 0.43
C PHE A 32 10.70 5.67 -0.97
N MET A 33 9.53 5.37 -1.52
CA MET A 33 9.10 5.88 -2.83
C MET A 33 8.84 7.39 -2.81
N TRP A 34 8.31 7.92 -1.70
CA TRP A 34 8.12 9.36 -1.50
C TRP A 34 9.45 10.12 -1.56
N ARG A 35 10.48 9.59 -0.90
CA ARG A 35 11.82 10.17 -0.95
C ARG A 35 12.39 10.18 -2.37
N GLY A 36 12.23 9.09 -3.12
CA GLY A 36 12.64 9.02 -4.52
C GLY A 36 11.94 10.07 -5.39
N LYS A 37 10.63 10.25 -5.18
CA LYS A 37 9.86 11.29 -5.87
C LYS A 37 10.31 12.70 -5.57
N PHE A 38 10.64 12.99 -4.32
CA PHE A 38 11.13 14.32 -3.94
C PHE A 38 12.45 14.66 -4.65
N GLN A 39 13.32 13.66 -4.87
CA GLN A 39 14.56 13.82 -5.62
C GLN A 39 14.31 14.02 -7.13
N GLU A 40 13.35 13.28 -7.71
CA GLU A 40 12.97 13.46 -9.13
C GLU A 40 12.44 14.87 -9.41
N LEU A 41 11.63 15.42 -8.50
CA LEU A 41 11.05 16.77 -8.64
C LEU A 41 12.10 17.89 -8.55
N GLN A 42 13.23 17.66 -7.88
CA GLN A 42 14.32 18.64 -7.78
C GLN A 42 15.18 18.70 -9.06
N GLY A 43 15.12 17.68 -9.92
CA GLY A 43 16.04 17.51 -11.04
C GLY A 43 15.48 17.75 -12.44
N VAL A 44 14.17 17.92 -12.62
CA VAL A 44 13.56 17.92 -13.97
C VAL A 44 12.71 19.18 -14.24
N PRO A 45 12.95 19.91 -15.34
CA PRO A 45 12.12 21.05 -15.72
C PRO A 45 10.71 20.59 -16.13
N ALA A 46 9.69 21.17 -15.49
CA ALA A 46 8.26 20.83 -15.64
C ALA A 46 7.65 21.33 -16.97
N GLN A 47 8.24 20.97 -18.11
CA GLN A 47 7.89 21.56 -19.42
C GLN A 47 6.88 20.77 -20.26
N SER A 48 6.41 19.59 -19.82
CA SER A 48 5.37 18.85 -20.57
C SER A 48 4.16 18.48 -19.71
N HIS A 49 2.95 18.71 -20.23
CA HIS A 49 1.69 18.33 -19.59
C HIS A 49 1.63 16.82 -19.27
N TYR A 50 2.27 15.99 -20.10
CA TYR A 50 2.41 14.55 -19.87
C TYR A 50 3.20 14.22 -18.60
N TYR A 51 4.24 15.00 -18.30
CA TYR A 51 5.05 14.85 -17.08
C TYR A 51 4.26 15.23 -15.83
N VAL A 52 3.48 16.32 -15.88
CA VAL A 52 2.66 16.81 -14.76
C VAL A 52 1.55 15.83 -14.39
N VAL A 53 0.80 15.34 -15.39
CA VAL A 53 -0.30 14.38 -15.15
C VAL A 53 0.23 13.08 -14.58
N ARG A 54 1.34 12.57 -15.12
CA ARG A 54 1.95 11.32 -14.64
C ARG A 54 2.43 11.45 -13.19
N HIS A 55 3.05 12.56 -12.81
CA HIS A 55 3.47 12.78 -11.42
C HIS A 55 2.30 13.01 -10.47
N ALA A 56 1.23 13.68 -10.90
CA ALA A 56 0.04 13.86 -10.09
C ALA A 56 -0.65 12.52 -9.75
N PHE A 57 -0.78 11.61 -10.72
CA PHE A 57 -1.32 10.27 -10.47
C PHE A 57 -0.41 9.44 -9.56
N ASP A 58 0.91 9.51 -9.75
CA ASP A 58 1.89 8.79 -8.94
C ASP A 58 1.89 9.28 -7.48
N SER A 59 1.91 10.60 -7.27
CA SER A 59 1.80 11.22 -5.94
C SER A 59 0.46 10.94 -5.26
N GLY A 60 -0.67 11.05 -5.98
CA GLY A 60 -1.99 10.77 -5.41
C GLY A 60 -2.15 9.31 -4.98
N LEU A 61 -1.65 8.35 -5.78
CA LEU A 61 -1.64 6.95 -5.38
C LEU A 61 -0.73 6.71 -4.18
N LEU A 62 0.40 7.40 -4.09
CA LEU A 62 1.31 7.28 -2.97
C LEU A 62 0.69 7.80 -1.66
N GLU A 63 -0.06 8.91 -1.71
CA GLU A 63 -0.86 9.39 -0.57
C GLU A 63 -1.93 8.38 -0.14
N LEU A 64 -2.60 7.73 -1.10
CA LEU A 64 -3.55 6.65 -0.84
C LEU A 64 -2.86 5.44 -0.19
N ILE A 65 -1.65 5.07 -0.60
CA ILE A 65 -0.87 3.99 0.03
C ILE A 65 -0.50 4.34 1.48
N ILE A 66 -0.09 5.58 1.76
CA ILE A 66 0.20 6.04 3.13
C ILE A 66 -1.08 5.97 3.99
N THR A 67 -2.19 6.47 3.44
CA THR A 67 -3.50 6.47 4.14
C THR A 67 -3.97 5.05 4.42
N LEU A 68 -3.80 4.14 3.46
CA LEU A 68 -4.09 2.72 3.63
C LEU A 68 -3.24 2.10 4.74
N ALA A 69 -1.94 2.41 4.80
CA ALA A 69 -1.07 1.91 5.85
C ALA A 69 -1.49 2.40 7.24
N LEU A 70 -1.83 3.68 7.38
CA LEU A 70 -2.36 4.24 8.63
C LEU A 70 -3.69 3.59 9.02
N PHE A 71 -4.57 3.35 8.05
CA PHE A 71 -5.81 2.62 8.26
C PHE A 71 -5.56 1.18 8.74
N GLY A 72 -4.60 0.47 8.14
CA GLY A 72 -4.20 -0.87 8.58
C GLY A 72 -3.69 -0.91 10.02
N LEU A 73 -2.85 0.06 10.41
CA LEU A 73 -2.40 0.21 11.80
C LEU A 73 -3.57 0.50 12.74
N TYR A 74 -4.48 1.39 12.36
CA TYR A 74 -5.67 1.69 13.15
C TYR A 74 -6.53 0.43 13.37
N VAL A 75 -6.82 -0.33 12.30
CA VAL A 75 -7.57 -1.58 12.38
C VAL A 75 -6.85 -2.60 13.28
N ALA A 76 -5.53 -2.71 13.16
CA ALA A 76 -4.74 -3.67 13.92
C ALA A 76 -4.65 -3.34 15.43
N PHE A 77 -4.60 -2.07 15.81
CA PHE A 77 -4.47 -1.66 17.21
C PHE A 77 -5.80 -1.31 17.89
N SER A 78 -6.91 -1.36 17.15
CA SER A 78 -8.25 -1.12 17.67
C SER A 78 -8.57 -2.00 18.88
N LYS A 79 -9.30 -1.43 19.85
CA LYS A 79 -9.72 -2.15 21.06
C LYS A 79 -10.74 -3.25 20.79
N ARG A 80 -11.42 -3.18 19.66
CA ARG A 80 -12.50 -4.08 19.23
C ARG A 80 -12.02 -4.93 18.07
N HIS A 81 -12.60 -6.12 17.95
CA HIS A 81 -12.31 -7.01 16.84
C HIS A 81 -12.96 -6.49 15.55
N MET A 82 -12.18 -5.81 14.69
CA MET A 82 -12.68 -5.16 13.48
C MET A 82 -12.56 -6.04 12.23
N VAL A 83 -13.27 -7.19 12.18
CA VAL A 83 -13.22 -8.12 11.03
C VAL A 83 -13.45 -7.41 9.69
N LYS A 84 -14.52 -6.60 9.60
CA LYS A 84 -14.85 -5.84 8.39
C LYS A 84 -13.73 -4.86 8.01
N GLY A 85 -13.10 -4.23 9.00
CA GLY A 85 -11.99 -3.30 8.78
C GLY A 85 -10.77 -3.98 8.18
N LYS A 86 -10.46 -5.21 8.62
CA LYS A 86 -9.35 -6.00 8.06
C LYS A 86 -9.60 -6.38 6.61
N ILE A 87 -10.82 -6.80 6.28
CA ILE A 87 -11.22 -7.14 4.91
C ILE A 87 -11.11 -5.90 4.01
N ILE A 88 -11.65 -4.76 4.47
CA ILE A 88 -11.56 -3.50 3.72
C ILE A 88 -10.09 -3.12 3.49
N PHE A 89 -9.24 -3.23 4.51
CA PHE A 89 -7.80 -2.96 4.38
C PHE A 89 -7.16 -3.84 3.30
N LEU A 90 -7.43 -5.14 3.32
CA LEU A 90 -6.83 -6.07 2.36
C LEU A 90 -7.34 -5.84 0.93
N VAL A 91 -8.66 -5.74 0.74
CA VAL A 91 -9.26 -5.54 -0.60
C VAL A 91 -8.85 -4.20 -1.20
N THR A 92 -8.88 -3.13 -0.40
CA THR A 92 -8.43 -1.81 -0.84
C THR A 92 -6.94 -1.82 -1.14
N GLY A 93 -6.15 -2.56 -0.35
CA GLY A 93 -4.73 -2.75 -0.59
C GLY A 93 -4.43 -3.43 -1.91
N VAL A 94 -5.15 -4.49 -2.27
CA VAL A 94 -5.05 -5.09 -3.61
C VAL A 94 -5.33 -4.05 -4.69
N GLY A 95 -6.44 -3.32 -4.59
CA GLY A 95 -6.83 -2.33 -5.60
C GLY A 95 -5.78 -1.25 -5.82
N ILE A 96 -5.30 -0.63 -4.74
CA ILE A 96 -4.32 0.45 -4.81
C ILE A 96 -2.97 -0.07 -5.34
N TRP A 97 -2.46 -1.19 -4.80
CA TRP A 97 -1.17 -1.74 -5.23
C TRP A 97 -1.20 -2.25 -6.68
N MET A 98 -2.34 -2.78 -7.16
CA MET A 98 -2.50 -3.17 -8.56
C MET A 98 -2.58 -1.95 -9.50
N ALA A 99 -3.28 -0.89 -9.12
CA ALA A 99 -3.29 0.36 -9.87
C ALA A 99 -1.88 0.96 -9.98
N TYR A 100 -1.13 0.90 -8.89
CA TYR A 100 0.25 1.38 -8.83
C TYR A 100 1.20 0.50 -9.65
N PHE A 101 1.04 -0.83 -9.62
CA PHE A 101 1.74 -1.75 -10.50
C PHE A 101 1.49 -1.43 -11.97
N ALA A 102 0.23 -1.17 -12.35
CA ALA A 102 -0.11 -0.83 -13.73
C ALA A 102 0.60 0.43 -14.22
N LEU A 103 0.73 1.46 -13.37
CA LEU A 103 1.51 2.67 -13.71
C LEU A 103 3.00 2.37 -13.92
N PHE A 104 3.59 1.55 -13.06
CA PHE A 104 5.00 1.17 -13.17
C PHE A 104 5.27 0.28 -14.38
N ALA A 105 4.38 -0.67 -14.67
CA ALA A 105 4.45 -1.50 -15.87
C ALA A 105 4.28 -0.66 -17.15
N TYR A 106 3.32 0.28 -17.16
CA TYR A 106 3.12 1.20 -18.29
C TYR A 106 4.34 2.10 -18.51
N ARG A 107 4.94 2.63 -17.44
CA ARG A 107 6.21 3.35 -17.52
C ARG A 107 7.30 2.51 -18.16
N ASP A 108 7.51 1.30 -17.66
CA ASP A 108 8.62 0.44 -18.09
C ASP A 108 8.46 0.05 -19.56
N TYR A 109 7.23 -0.23 -20.00
CA TYR A 109 6.89 -0.44 -21.41
C TYR A 109 7.27 0.76 -22.28
N LEU A 110 7.00 1.99 -21.83
CA LEU A 110 7.28 3.21 -22.60
C LEU A 110 8.75 3.63 -22.62
N LEU A 111 9.48 3.47 -21.50
CA LEU A 111 10.81 4.07 -21.34
C LEU A 111 11.97 3.12 -21.60
N SER A 112 11.79 1.82 -21.34
CA SER A 112 12.92 0.89 -21.26
C SER A 112 12.66 -0.45 -21.92
N GLN A 113 11.40 -0.83 -22.16
CA GLN A 113 10.97 -2.18 -22.54
C GLN A 113 11.47 -3.31 -21.60
N MET A 114 12.12 -2.97 -20.47
CA MET A 114 12.61 -3.90 -19.47
C MET A 114 11.86 -3.69 -18.17
N PHE A 115 11.50 -4.79 -17.53
CA PHE A 115 10.84 -4.81 -16.24
C PHE A 115 11.83 -4.41 -15.15
N THR A 116 11.63 -3.23 -14.56
CA THR A 116 12.54 -2.69 -13.55
C THR A 116 12.34 -3.36 -12.19
N MET A 117 13.38 -3.33 -11.35
CA MET A 117 13.33 -3.85 -9.99
C MET A 117 12.22 -3.18 -9.15
N GLN A 118 11.91 -1.91 -9.41
CA GLN A 118 10.81 -1.19 -8.74
C GLN A 118 9.46 -1.81 -9.09
N THR A 119 9.20 -2.08 -10.37
CA THR A 119 7.96 -2.72 -10.84
C THR A 119 7.82 -4.13 -10.27
N ALA A 120 8.92 -4.88 -10.18
CA ALA A 120 8.94 -6.19 -9.52
C ALA A 120 8.57 -6.12 -8.03
N LEU A 121 9.10 -5.12 -7.32
CA LEU A 121 8.80 -4.92 -5.91
C LEU A 121 7.32 -4.54 -5.69
N VAL A 122 6.80 -3.61 -6.50
CA VAL A 122 5.38 -3.21 -6.45
C VAL A 122 4.46 -4.40 -6.74
N PHE A 123 4.82 -5.23 -7.73
CA PHE A 123 4.09 -6.46 -8.03
C PHE A 123 4.11 -7.46 -6.88
N ALA A 124 5.27 -7.69 -6.28
CA ALA A 124 5.41 -8.60 -5.14
C ALA A 124 4.53 -8.16 -3.95
N VAL A 125 4.44 -6.85 -3.70
CA VAL A 125 3.55 -6.31 -2.65
C VAL A 125 2.09 -6.56 -3.01
N ALA A 126 1.67 -6.26 -4.24
CA ALA A 126 0.29 -6.51 -4.68
C ALA A 126 -0.11 -7.99 -4.53
N VAL A 127 0.77 -8.92 -4.93
CA VAL A 127 0.58 -10.37 -4.77
C VAL A 127 0.52 -10.75 -3.29
N SER A 128 1.34 -10.13 -2.44
CA SER A 128 1.31 -10.43 -1.00
C SER A 128 -0.06 -10.13 -0.37
N PHE A 129 -0.80 -9.12 -0.84
CA PHE A 129 -2.15 -8.85 -0.36
C PHE A 129 -3.13 -9.93 -0.80
N TRP A 130 -3.01 -10.43 -2.03
CA TRP A 130 -3.80 -11.56 -2.52
C TRP A 130 -3.59 -12.82 -1.71
N ILE A 131 -2.34 -13.14 -1.36
CA ILE A 131 -2.02 -14.33 -0.57
C ILE A 131 -2.78 -14.31 0.77
N ASP A 132 -2.80 -13.18 1.48
CA ASP A 132 -3.49 -13.10 2.78
C ASP A 132 -5.02 -13.13 2.64
N ILE A 133 -5.57 -12.57 1.56
CA ILE A 133 -7.01 -12.70 1.25
C ILE A 133 -7.37 -14.16 1.02
N LEU A 134 -6.59 -14.87 0.18
CA LEU A 134 -6.84 -16.27 -0.17
C LEU A 134 -6.61 -17.22 1.00
N ALA A 135 -5.63 -16.93 1.87
CA ALA A 135 -5.37 -17.71 3.07
C ALA A 135 -6.42 -17.51 4.17
N GLY A 136 -7.27 -16.49 4.07
CA GLY A 136 -8.21 -16.12 5.14
C GLY A 136 -7.51 -15.61 6.40
N ASP A 137 -6.20 -15.31 6.31
CA ASP A 137 -5.34 -15.06 7.46
C ASP A 137 -5.30 -13.57 7.77
N PHE A 138 -6.42 -13.05 8.30
CA PHE A 138 -6.60 -11.65 8.69
C PHE A 138 -6.93 -11.44 10.17
#